data_AF-A0A2L2Z133-F1
#
_entry.id   AF-A0A2L2Z133-F1
#
_cell.length_a   1.000
_cell.length_b   1.000
_cell.length_c   1.000
_cell.angle_alpha   90.00
_cell.angle_beta   90.00
_cell.angle_gamma   90.00
#
_symmetry.space_group_name_H-M   'P 1'
#
loop_
_entity.id
_entity.type
_entity.pdbx_description
1 polymer ?
#
loop_
_entity_poly.entity_id
_entity_poly.type
_entity_poly.pdbx_seq_one_letter_code
_entity_poly.pdbx_strand_id
1 'polypeptide(L)' 'MIGGLYIYNHKGEVLESRVFRDDIVINAVDAFRVNVIHARQLVRSPVTIIARTCFFHI' A
#
# COMPACT_ATOMS: atom_id res chain seq x y z
N MET A 1 1.33 15.67 2.66
CA MET A 1 2.40 15.25 1.72
C MET A 1 2.38 13.74 1.56
N ILE A 2 2.70 13.24 0.37
CA ILE A 2 2.70 11.79 0.04
C ILE A 2 4.06 11.19 0.43
N GLY A 3 4.06 9.99 1.02
CA GLY A 3 5.30 9.28 1.38
C GLY A 3 5.86 8.44 0.24
N GLY A 4 5.02 7.66 -0.44
CA GLY A 4 5.42 6.84 -1.58
C GLY A 4 4.24 6.51 -2.49
N LEU A 5 4.56 6.13 -3.72
CA LEU A 5 3.61 5.65 -4.73
C LEU A 5 4.10 4.29 -5.24
N TYR A 6 3.19 3.32 -5.28
CA TYR A 6 3.49 1.95 -5.70
C TYR A 6 2.41 1.49 -6.67
N ILE A 7 2.81 0.86 -7.77
CA ILE A 7 1.91 0.20 -8.72
C ILE A 7 2.08 -1.29 -8.54
N TYR A 8 0.97 -1.98 -8.29
CA TYR A 8 0.97 -3.43 -8.10
C TYR A 8 0.26 -4.13 -9.25
N ASN A 9 0.69 -5.36 -9.56
CA ASN A 9 -0.13 -6.27 -10.36
C ASN A 9 -1.18 -7.00 -9.50
N HIS A 10 -2.01 -7.84 -10.13
CA HIS A 10 -3.05 -8.58 -9.42
C HIS A 10 -2.52 -9.61 -8.41
N LYS A 11 -1.27 -10.08 -8.54
CA LYS A 11 -0.61 -10.97 -7.57
C LYS A 11 -0.01 -10.20 -6.38
N GLY A 12 0.02 -8.87 -6.44
CA GLY A 12 0.62 -8.02 -5.41
C GLY A 12 2.12 -7.81 -5.57
N GLU A 13 2.69 -8.10 -6.74
CA GLU A 13 4.08 -7.74 -7.05
C GLU A 13 4.16 -6.25 -7.42
N VAL A 14 5.21 -5.58 -6.96
CA VAL A 14 5.46 -4.16 -7.27
C VAL A 14 6.02 -4.06 -8.68
N LEU A 15 5.30 -3.38 -9.57
CA LEU A 15 5.74 -3.09 -10.93
C LEU A 15 6.56 -1.80 -10.97
N GLU A 16 6.09 -0.76 -10.27
CA GLU A 16 6.74 0.54 -10.18
C GLU A 16 6.69 1.03 -8.75
N SER A 17 7.75 1.71 -8.31
CA SER A 17 7.80 2.34 -7.00
C SER A 17 8.54 3.67 -7.04
N ARG A 18 8.01 4.64 -6.29
CA ARG A 18 8.69 5.91 -6.02
C ARG A 18 8.47 6.31 -4.57
N VAL A 19 9.57 6.47 -3.85
CA VAL A 19 9.58 6.96 -2.48
C VAL A 19 9.92 8.45 -2.50
N PHE A 20 9.14 9.25 -1.77
CA PHE A 20 9.29 10.70 -1.66
C PHE A 20 9.78 11.14 -0.28
N ARG A 21 9.74 10.23 0.70
CA ARG A 21 10.18 10.49 2.08
C ARG A 21 10.94 9.30 2.65
N ASP A 22 11.99 9.61 3.41
CA ASP A 22 12.87 8.60 3.99
C ASP A 22 12.23 7.77 5.11
N ASP A 23 11.11 8.24 5.69
CA ASP A 23 10.37 7.54 6.75
C ASP A 23 9.44 6.43 6.23
N ILE A 24 9.40 6.18 4.92
CA ILE A 24 8.65 5.05 4.35
C ILE A 24 9.49 3.78 4.43
N VAL A 25 9.18 2.97 5.44
CA VAL A 25 9.75 1.64 5.62
C VAL A 25 9.22 0.66 4.58
N ILE A 26 10.11 -0.24 4.11
CA ILE A 26 9.77 -1.39 3.23
C ILE A 26 8.54 -2.16 3.73
N ASN A 27 8.35 -2.25 5.05
CA ASN A 27 7.23 -2.94 5.68
C ASN A 27 5.86 -2.36 5.29
N ALA A 28 5.78 -1.10 4.85
CA ALA A 28 4.53 -0.50 4.37
C ALA A 28 4.00 -1.20 3.11
N VAL A 29 4.89 -1.64 2.22
CA VAL A 29 4.56 -2.37 0.98
C VAL A 29 3.97 -3.73 1.33
N ASP A 30 4.61 -4.48 2.24
CA ASP A 30 4.13 -5.79 2.68
C ASP A 30 2.80 -5.67 3.44
N ALA A 31 2.68 -4.67 4.31
CA ALA A 31 1.44 -4.39 5.05
C ALA A 31 0.28 -4.13 4.08
N PHE A 32 0.49 -3.31 3.05
CA PHE A 32 -0.51 -3.06 2.02
C PHE A 32 -0.85 -4.33 1.23
N ARG A 33 0.16 -5.09 0.79
CA ARG A 33 -0.04 -6.31 0.01
C ARG A 33 -0.89 -7.34 0.76
N VAL A 34 -0.61 -7.56 2.05
CA VAL A 34 -1.34 -8.54 2.87
C VAL A 34 -2.76 -8.06 3.18
N ASN A 35 -2.91 -6.81 3.62
CA ASN A 35 -4.19 -6.32 4.17
C ASN A 35 -5.13 -5.71 3.13
N VAL A 36 -4.65 -5.43 1.90
CA VAL A 36 -5.46 -4.82 0.84
C VAL A 36 -5.57 -5.73 -0.37
N ILE A 37 -4.44 -6.11 -0.98
CA ILE A 37 -4.45 -6.90 -2.22
C ILE A 37 -4.96 -8.33 -1.98
N HIS A 38 -4.47 -8.99 -0.93
CA HIS A 38 -4.87 -10.37 -0.61
C HIS A 38 -6.17 -10.45 0.20
N ALA A 39 -6.62 -9.34 0.80
CA ALA A 39 -7.85 -9.28 1.58
C ALA A 39 -9.00 -8.56 0.83
N ARG A 40 -8.97 -8.54 -0.51
CA ARG A 40 -9.91 -7.77 -1.38
C ARG A 40 -11.39 -7.83 -1.00
N GLN A 41 -11.88 -8.96 -0.50
CA GLN A 41 -13.29 -9.12 -0.10
C GLN A 41 -13.66 -8.34 1.18
N LEU A 42 -12.67 -7.99 2.00
CA LEU A 42 -12.85 -7.29 3.28
C LEU A 42 -12.62 -5.78 3.15
N VAL A 43 -11.95 -5.33 2.10
CA VAL A 43 -11.65 -3.92 1.85
C VAL A 43 -12.89 -3.24 1.25
N ARG A 44 -13.42 -2.25 1.94
CA ARG A 44 -14.65 -1.52 1.54
C ARG A 44 -14.44 -0.05 1.25
N SER A 45 -13.21 0.44 1.39
CA SER A 45 -12.86 1.86 1.27
C SER A 45 -11.57 2.00 0.47
N PRO A 46 -11.47 2.98 -0.45
CA PRO A 46 -10.23 3.30 -1.16
C PRO A 46 -9.16 3.92 -0.24
N VAL A 47 -9.51 4.21 1.02
CA VAL A 47 -8.58 4.63 2.07
C VAL A 47 -8.59 3.60 3.20
N THR A 48 -7.43 3.05 3.52
CA THR A 48 -7.24 2.08 4.61
C THR A 48 -6.12 2.55 5.52
N ILE A 49 -6.34 2.46 6.84
CA ILE A 49 -5.31 2.77 7.84
C ILE A 49 -4.77 1.44 8.39
N ILE A 50 -3.46 1.23 8.28
CA ILE A 50 -2.75 0.05 8.81
C ILE A 50 -1.57 0.54 9.63
N ALA A 51 -1.48 0.13 10.90
CA ALA A 51 -0.36 0.47 11.78
C ALA A 51 0.01 1.96 11.77
N ARG A 52 -0.99 2.85 11.86
CA ARG A 52 -0.85 4.33 11.82
C ARG A 52 -0.36 4.90 10.48
N THR A 53 -0.30 4.11 9.42
CA THR A 53 -0.02 4.56 8.05
C THR A 53 -1.32 4.59 7.24
N CYS A 54 -1.59 5.69 6.56
CA CYS A 54 -2.73 5.81 5.65
C CYS A 54 -2.34 5.36 4.25
N PHE A 55 -3.12 4.44 3.68
CA PHE A 55 -2.97 3.94 2.31
C PHE A 55 -4.16 4.37 1.47
N PHE A 56 -3.89 5.04 0.36
CA PHE A 56 -4.87 5.33 -0.69
C PHE A 56 -4.67 4.35 -1.85
N HIS A 57 -5.75 3.77 -2.37
CA HIS A 57 -5.72 2.78 -3.44
C HIS A 57 -7.00 2.78 -4.26
N ILE A 58 -6.89 2.31 -5.50
CA ILE A 58 -7.94 2.19 -6.52
C ILE A 58 -7.83 0.82 -7.17
#